data_AF-A0A6I9PAE8-F1
#
_entry.id   AF-A0A6I9PAE8-F1
#
_cell.length_a   1.000
_cell.length_b   1.000
_cell.length_c   1.000
_cell.angle_alpha   90.00
_cell.angle_beta   90.00
_cell.angle_gamma   90.00
#
_symmetry.space_group_name_H-M   'P 1'
#
loop_
_entity.id
_entity.type
_entity.pdbx_description
1 polymer ?
#
loop_
_entity_poly.entity_id
_entity_poly.type
_entity_poly.pdbx_seq_one_letter_code
_entity_poly.pdbx_strand_id
1 'polypeptide(L)'
;MILQKKRSLPHEQETEESLAPPSRAPPQVGDSGLLVELPEVELPEVGRLLKEMSLCLLDLQALCSILAQRAQGKEPNLSLLLGMKSLSVSAEESDSREEVEEELRVKLLEVARLRGDIDELRRSISERYAQGQGDSCVSQ
;
A
#
# COMPACT_ATOMS: atom_id res chain seq x y z
N MET A 1 42.05 -36.30 31.43
CA MET A 1 42.58 -34.98 31.82
C MET A 1 44.02 -34.86 31.36
N ILE A 2 44.30 -34.13 30.27
CA ILE A 2 45.58 -33.43 30.08
C ILE A 2 45.21 -32.09 29.42
N LEU A 3 45.21 -31.03 30.24
CA LEU A 3 45.10 -29.63 29.81
C LEU A 3 46.51 -29.12 29.45
N GLN A 4 46.67 -28.49 28.29
CA GLN A 4 47.73 -27.50 28.02
C GLN A 4 47.01 -26.18 27.71
N LYS A 5 46.85 -25.21 28.61
CA LYS A 5 47.78 -24.31 29.35
C LYS A 5 48.46 -23.23 28.49
N LYS A 6 47.80 -22.05 28.46
CA LYS A 6 48.32 -20.67 28.64
C LYS A 6 49.24 -20.09 27.53
N ARG A 7 49.31 -18.79 27.22
CA ARG A 7 48.78 -17.51 27.75
C ARG A 7 49.21 -16.38 26.77
N SER A 8 48.31 -15.39 26.55
CA SER A 8 48.43 -13.90 26.52
C SER A 8 49.83 -13.23 26.31
N LEU A 9 50.08 -12.01 25.77
CA LEU A 9 49.34 -10.76 25.41
C LEU A 9 50.34 -9.81 24.61
N PRO A 10 50.23 -8.45 24.51
CA PRO A 10 50.24 -7.62 23.28
C PRO A 10 51.49 -6.71 23.07
N HIS A 11 51.49 -5.86 22.02
CA HIS A 11 52.37 -4.69 21.86
C HIS A 11 51.74 -3.75 20.79
N GLU A 12 51.09 -2.64 21.14
CA GLU A 12 51.62 -1.28 21.45
C GLU A 12 52.54 -0.68 20.39
N GLN A 13 52.06 0.37 19.71
CA GLN A 13 52.88 1.53 19.41
C GLN A 13 52.02 2.80 19.41
N GLU A 14 52.35 3.67 20.35
CA GLU A 14 51.82 5.00 20.61
C GLU A 14 52.41 6.02 19.62
N THR A 15 51.65 7.04 19.25
CA THR A 15 52.19 8.40 19.05
C THR A 15 51.09 9.39 19.45
N GLU A 16 51.39 10.14 20.50
CA GLU A 16 50.60 11.18 21.15
C GLU A 16 50.76 12.54 20.41
N GLU A 17 50.06 13.57 20.91
CA GLU A 17 50.02 15.00 20.51
C GLU A 17 49.05 15.39 19.36
N SER A 18 48.17 16.40 19.44
CA SER A 18 47.95 17.47 20.43
C SER A 18 46.69 18.29 20.04
N LEU A 19 45.90 18.72 21.04
CA LEU A 19 44.98 19.88 21.15
C LEU A 19 43.90 20.22 20.08
N ALA A 20 42.71 20.56 20.56
CA ALA A 20 41.67 21.37 19.87
C ALA A 20 41.29 22.60 20.73
N PRO A 21 40.45 23.56 20.26
CA PRO A 21 40.63 24.60 19.24
C PRO A 21 40.48 26.04 19.84
N PRO A 22 40.45 27.16 19.06
CA PRO A 22 39.13 27.76 18.80
C PRO A 22 38.94 28.54 17.48
N SER A 23 37.68 28.55 17.03
CA SER A 23 36.90 29.67 16.45
C SER A 23 37.46 30.48 15.26
N ARG A 24 36.87 30.24 14.07
CA ARG A 24 36.62 31.30 13.07
C ARG A 24 35.23 31.09 12.45
N ALA A 25 34.37 32.09 12.59
CA ALA A 25 33.01 32.17 12.04
C ALA A 25 33.03 32.50 10.51
N PRO A 26 31.88 32.47 9.81
CA PRO A 26 31.72 31.92 8.45
C PRO A 26 31.81 32.94 7.30
N PRO A 27 31.77 32.47 6.05
CA PRO A 27 30.79 32.96 5.07
C PRO A 27 30.03 31.76 4.46
N GLN A 28 28.72 31.65 4.64
CA GLN A 28 27.66 32.31 3.85
C GLN A 28 27.64 31.87 2.38
N VAL A 29 26.46 31.36 2.01
CA VAL A 29 25.89 31.18 0.66
C VAL A 29 26.31 29.91 -0.08
N GLY A 30 25.39 28.95 -0.01
CA GLY A 30 25.30 27.77 -0.84
C GLY A 30 24.00 27.05 -0.49
N ASP A 31 22.90 27.80 -0.49
CA ASP A 31 21.56 27.23 -0.60
C ASP A 31 21.52 26.43 -1.90
N SER A 32 21.74 25.13 -1.76
CA SER A 32 21.33 24.12 -2.70
C SER A 32 21.08 22.90 -1.84
N GLY A 33 20.01 22.98 -1.04
CA GLY A 33 19.26 21.81 -0.66
C GLY A 33 18.89 21.08 -1.95
N LEU A 34 19.76 20.15 -2.36
CA LEU A 34 19.38 19.05 -3.23
C LEU A 34 18.47 18.14 -2.37
N LEU A 35 17.26 18.64 -2.12
CA LEU A 35 16.10 17.77 -2.07
C LEU A 35 16.12 17.07 -3.42
N VAL A 36 16.66 15.86 -3.42
CA VAL A 36 16.40 14.89 -4.46
C VAL A 36 14.88 14.76 -4.45
N GLU A 37 14.22 15.47 -5.37
CA GLU A 37 12.85 15.16 -5.75
C GLU A 37 12.88 13.72 -6.25
N LEU A 38 12.59 12.79 -5.34
CA LEU A 38 12.23 11.45 -5.73
C LEU A 38 10.97 11.59 -6.59
N PRO A 39 10.94 11.01 -7.80
CA PRO A 39 9.77 11.08 -8.64
C PRO A 39 8.55 10.60 -7.85
N GLU A 40 7.51 11.43 -7.79
CA GLU A 40 6.25 11.22 -7.07
C GLU A 40 5.43 10.01 -7.57
N VAL A 41 6.02 9.23 -8.48
CA VAL A 41 5.37 8.18 -9.29
C VAL A 41 5.68 6.76 -8.79
N GLU A 42 6.49 6.56 -7.74
CA GLU A 42 6.90 5.18 -7.35
C GLU A 42 6.66 4.78 -5.89
N LEU A 43 6.14 5.67 -5.03
CA LEU A 43 5.86 5.29 -3.64
C LEU A 43 4.76 4.22 -3.49
N PRO A 44 3.63 4.29 -4.24
CA PRO A 44 2.58 3.29 -4.16
C PRO A 44 3.02 1.91 -4.69
N GLU A 45 3.72 1.88 -5.82
CA GLU A 45 4.25 0.68 -6.49
C GLU A 45 5.27 -0.03 -5.60
N VAL A 46 6.22 0.73 -5.04
CA VAL A 46 7.22 0.20 -4.11
C VAL A 46 6.54 -0.30 -2.84
N GLY A 47 5.53 0.40 -2.32
CA GLY A 47 4.73 -0.05 -1.18
C GLY A 47 4.01 -1.37 -1.44
N ARG A 48 3.40 -1.54 -2.63
CA ARG A 48 2.77 -2.80 -3.06
C ARG A 48 3.79 -3.93 -3.17
N LEU A 49 4.95 -3.67 -3.77
CA LEU A 49 6.03 -4.65 -3.90
C LEU A 49 6.56 -5.09 -2.52
N LEU A 50 6.83 -4.15 -1.61
CA LEU A 50 7.29 -4.46 -0.26
C LEU A 50 6.27 -5.28 0.53
N LYS A 51 4.96 -4.99 0.34
CA LYS A 51 3.89 -5.80 0.90
C LYS A 51 3.95 -7.23 0.37
N GLU A 52 4.03 -7.41 -0.95
CA GLU A 52 4.09 -8.75 -1.58
C GLU A 52 5.32 -9.55 -1.13
N MET A 53 6.49 -8.90 -1.09
CA MET A 53 7.73 -9.51 -0.58
C MET A 53 7.59 -9.93 0.89
N SER A 54 6.91 -9.13 1.72
CA SER A 54 6.67 -9.46 3.12
C SER A 54 5.76 -10.68 3.27
N LEU A 55 4.73 -10.80 2.43
CA LEU A 55 3.83 -11.96 2.40
C LEU A 55 4.56 -13.23 1.96
N CYS A 56 5.37 -13.14 0.90
CA CYS A 56 6.23 -14.23 0.45
C CYS A 56 7.18 -14.70 1.56
N LEU A 57 7.76 -13.77 2.33
CA LEU A 57 8.64 -14.11 3.44
C LEU A 57 7.90 -14.86 4.55
N LEU A 58 6.68 -14.45 4.89
CA LEU A 58 5.86 -15.14 5.89
C LEU A 58 5.52 -16.57 5.46
N ASP A 59 5.21 -16.77 4.17
CA ASP A 59 4.99 -18.11 3.61
C ASP A 59 6.23 -18.98 3.70
N LEU A 60 7.39 -18.43 3.31
CA LEU A 60 8.66 -19.15 3.42
C LEU A 60 8.96 -19.52 4.87
N GLN A 61 8.70 -18.64 5.84
CA GLN A 61 8.89 -18.94 7.25
C GLN A 61 7.95 -20.07 7.74
N ALA A 62 6.69 -20.07 7.32
CA ALA A 62 5.74 -21.14 7.62
C ALA A 62 6.21 -22.48 7.03
N LEU A 63 6.67 -22.48 5.77
CA LEU A 63 7.23 -23.65 5.11
C LEU A 63 8.48 -24.16 5.83
N CYS A 64 9.39 -23.28 6.24
CA CYS A 64 10.56 -23.67 7.04
C CYS A 64 10.15 -24.33 8.37
N SER A 65 9.11 -23.82 9.04
CA SER A 65 8.58 -24.43 10.26
C SER A 65 8.02 -25.83 10.01
N ILE A 66 7.26 -26.03 8.93
CA ILE A 66 6.72 -27.33 8.54
C ILE A 66 7.84 -28.33 8.22
N LEU A 67 8.84 -27.90 7.45
CA LEU A 67 10.00 -28.73 7.11
C LEU A 67 10.77 -29.13 8.38
N ALA A 68 10.93 -28.21 9.34
CA ALA A 68 11.57 -28.50 10.61
C ALA A 68 10.76 -29.50 11.46
N GLN A 69 9.43 -29.37 11.51
CA GLN A 69 8.54 -30.33 12.18
C GLN A 69 8.71 -31.72 11.59
N ARG A 70 8.66 -31.85 10.27
CA ARG A 70 8.84 -33.13 9.58
C ARG A 70 10.22 -33.73 9.80
N ALA A 71 11.28 -32.92 9.73
CA ALA A 71 12.65 -33.36 9.98
C ALA A 71 12.85 -33.88 11.42
N GLN A 72 12.06 -33.38 12.37
CA GLN A 72 12.03 -33.84 13.76
C GLN A 72 11.08 -35.03 13.99
N GLY A 73 10.43 -35.55 12.95
CA GLY A 73 9.43 -36.61 13.06
C GLY A 73 8.11 -36.16 13.72
N LYS A 74 7.87 -34.85 13.82
CA LYS A 74 6.62 -34.28 14.33
C LYS A 74 5.60 -34.20 13.20
N GLU A 75 4.32 -34.26 13.57
CA GLU A 75 3.23 -33.97 12.64
C GLU A 75 3.29 -32.48 12.20
N PRO A 76 3.20 -32.19 10.89
CA PRO A 76 3.23 -30.82 10.40
C PRO A 76 1.94 -30.06 10.76
N ASN A 77 2.05 -28.77 11.07
CA ASN A 77 0.90 -27.92 11.35
C ASN A 77 0.06 -27.71 10.06
N LEU A 78 -1.12 -28.33 10.01
CA LEU A 78 -2.01 -28.27 8.85
C LEU A 78 -2.54 -26.87 8.57
N SER A 79 -2.78 -26.04 9.59
CA SER A 79 -3.22 -24.65 9.39
C SER A 79 -2.14 -23.82 8.68
N LEU A 80 -0.87 -24.01 9.05
CA LEU A 80 0.26 -23.39 8.35
C LEU A 80 0.42 -23.94 6.93
N LEU A 81 0.24 -25.26 6.75
CA LEU A 81 0.37 -25.91 5.45
C LEU A 81 -0.69 -25.42 4.45
N LEU A 82 -1.90 -25.16 4.93
CA LEU A 82 -3.02 -24.64 4.14
C LEU A 82 -2.94 -23.13 3.89
N GLY A 83 -1.87 -22.45 4.35
CA GLY A 83 -1.69 -21.01 4.13
C GLY A 83 -2.72 -20.14 4.86
N MET A 84 -3.37 -20.67 5.90
CA MET A 84 -4.39 -19.94 6.67
C MET A 84 -3.69 -18.92 7.59
N LYS A 85 -3.26 -17.79 7.02
CA LYS A 85 -2.90 -16.61 7.82
C LYS A 85 -4.20 -16.03 8.37
N SER A 86 -4.21 -15.62 9.64
CA SER A 86 -5.33 -14.88 10.23
C SER A 86 -5.77 -13.78 9.26
N LEU A 87 -7.08 -13.71 8.96
CA LEU A 87 -7.77 -12.75 8.08
C LEU A 87 -7.35 -11.29 8.34
N SER A 88 -6.15 -10.94 7.91
CA SER A 88 -5.57 -9.61 8.00
C SER A 88 -5.05 -9.26 6.61
N VAL A 89 -6.02 -8.91 5.77
CA VAL A 89 -5.93 -7.96 4.65
C VAL A 89 -4.63 -8.08 3.84
N SER A 90 -4.54 -9.13 3.05
CA SER A 90 -3.38 -9.43 2.24
C SER A 90 -3.81 -9.81 0.82
N ALA A 91 -3.48 -8.94 -0.13
CA ALA A 91 -3.56 -9.11 -1.60
C ALA A 91 -4.95 -9.26 -2.25
N GLU A 92 -5.94 -9.93 -1.67
CA GLU A 92 -7.29 -10.02 -2.27
C GLU A 92 -8.11 -8.73 -2.17
N GLU A 93 -7.70 -7.75 -1.35
CA GLU A 93 -8.30 -6.41 -1.32
C GLU A 93 -7.84 -5.49 -2.45
N SER A 94 -6.75 -5.78 -3.17
CA SER A 94 -6.34 -4.89 -4.28
C SER A 94 -7.18 -5.12 -5.52
N ASP A 95 -7.37 -6.39 -5.89
CA ASP A 95 -8.18 -6.81 -7.04
C ASP A 95 -9.67 -6.56 -6.76
N SER A 96 -10.17 -6.98 -5.59
CA SER A 96 -11.56 -6.69 -5.21
C SER A 96 -11.84 -5.21 -5.00
N ARG A 97 -10.88 -4.38 -4.57
CA ARG A 97 -11.09 -2.93 -4.49
C ARG A 97 -11.15 -2.28 -5.86
N GLU A 98 -10.32 -2.72 -6.81
CA GLU A 98 -10.37 -2.24 -8.19
C GLU A 98 -11.68 -2.68 -8.87
N GLU A 99 -12.10 -3.93 -8.68
CA GLU A 99 -13.41 -4.44 -9.12
C GLU A 99 -14.59 -3.67 -8.50
N VAL A 100 -14.55 -3.41 -7.19
CA VAL A 100 -15.57 -2.62 -6.48
C VAL A 100 -15.59 -1.17 -6.96
N GLU A 101 -14.44 -0.58 -7.25
CA GLU A 101 -14.35 0.78 -7.77
C GLU A 101 -14.92 0.85 -9.19
N GLU A 102 -14.65 -0.15 -10.03
CA GLU A 102 -15.21 -0.22 -11.38
C GLU A 102 -16.72 -0.49 -11.37
N GLU A 103 -17.22 -1.38 -10.51
CA GLU A 103 -18.66 -1.60 -10.33
C GLU A 103 -19.35 -0.31 -9.85
N LEU A 104 -18.74 0.43 -8.91
CA LEU A 104 -19.26 1.71 -8.45
C LEU A 104 -19.32 2.75 -9.57
N ARG A 105 -18.31 2.82 -10.45
CA ARG A 105 -18.33 3.69 -11.64
C ARG A 105 -19.47 3.34 -12.58
N VAL A 106 -19.69 2.06 -12.86
CA VAL A 106 -20.82 1.59 -13.68
C VAL A 106 -22.16 1.99 -13.04
N LYS A 107 -22.33 1.79 -11.73
CA LYS A 107 -23.56 2.18 -11.02
C LYS A 107 -23.81 3.69 -11.06
N LEU A 108 -22.76 4.51 -10.94
CA LEU A 108 -22.88 5.97 -11.08
C LEU A 108 -23.34 6.37 -12.48
N LEU A 109 -22.82 5.72 -13.54
CA LEU A 109 -23.27 5.94 -14.91
C LEU A 109 -24.73 5.54 -15.12
N GLU A 110 -25.16 4.40 -14.56
CA GLU A 110 -26.56 3.96 -14.60
C GLU A 110 -27.50 4.98 -13.92
N VAL A 111 -27.11 5.49 -12.75
CA VAL A 111 -27.88 6.51 -12.01
C VAL A 111 -27.92 7.83 -12.78
N ALA A 112 -26.82 8.24 -13.41
CA ALA A 112 -26.77 9.44 -14.24
C ALA A 112 -27.71 9.32 -15.46
N ARG A 113 -27.72 8.16 -16.12
CA ARG A 113 -28.66 7.87 -17.22
C ARG A 113 -30.11 7.93 -16.74
N LEU A 114 -30.42 7.27 -15.64
CA LEU A 114 -31.77 7.28 -15.05
C LEU A 114 -32.23 8.71 -14.74
N ARG A 115 -31.34 9.57 -14.25
CA ARG A 115 -31.65 10.99 -14.02
C ARG A 115 -32.00 11.71 -15.33
N GLY A 116 -31.26 11.43 -16.41
CA GLY A 116 -31.59 11.92 -17.75
C GLY A 116 -32.97 11.44 -18.23
N ASP A 117 -33.28 10.16 -18.04
CA ASP A 117 -34.58 9.58 -18.42
C ASP A 117 -35.74 10.22 -17.64
N ILE A 118 -35.53 10.51 -16.35
CA ILE A 118 -36.51 11.23 -15.51
C ILE A 118 -36.73 12.65 -16.03
N ASP A 119 -35.67 13.36 -16.37
CA ASP A 119 -35.78 14.74 -16.85
C ASP A 119 -36.43 14.80 -18.25
N GLU A 120 -36.19 13.81 -19.10
CA GLU A 120 -36.91 13.64 -20.37
C GLU A 120 -38.41 13.38 -20.14
N LEU A 121 -38.74 12.46 -19.23
CA LEU A 121 -40.13 12.18 -18.89
C LEU A 121 -40.85 13.42 -18.34
N ARG A 122 -40.19 14.17 -17.45
CA ARG A 122 -40.72 15.45 -16.93
C ARG A 122 -40.95 16.46 -18.05
N ARG A 123 -40.03 16.55 -19.01
CA ARG A 123 -40.18 17.43 -20.18
C ARG A 123 -41.38 17.02 -21.02
N SER A 124 -41.48 15.73 -21.35
CA SER A 124 -42.60 15.18 -22.12
C SER A 124 -43.95 15.43 -21.45
N ILE A 125 -44.06 15.18 -20.15
CA ILE A 125 -45.28 15.46 -19.38
C ILE A 125 -45.61 16.95 -19.44
N SER A 126 -44.62 17.82 -19.21
CA SER A 126 -44.81 19.28 -19.22
C SER A 126 -45.26 19.80 -20.59
N GLU A 127 -44.69 19.28 -21.67
CA GLU A 127 -45.09 19.59 -23.04
C GLU A 127 -46.55 19.21 -23.29
N ARG A 128 -46.98 18.03 -22.83
CA ARG A 128 -48.38 17.56 -22.95
C ARG A 128 -49.35 18.40 -22.13
N TYR A 129 -48.94 18.88 -20.94
CA TYR A 129 -49.74 19.83 -20.16
C TYR A 129 -49.84 21.21 -20.81
N ALA A 130 -48.78 21.67 -21.49
CA ALA A 130 -48.82 22.92 -22.26
C ALA A 130 -49.74 22.79 -23.48
N GLN A 131 -49.70 21.66 -24.18
CA GLN A 131 -50.57 21.36 -25.32
C GLN A 131 -52.05 21.24 -24.91
N GLY A 132 -52.34 20.49 -23.83
CA GLY A 132 -53.73 20.29 -23.35
C GLY A 132 -54.39 21.54 -22.76
N GLN A 133 -53.62 22.51 -22.25
CA GLN A 133 -54.14 23.82 -21.84
C GLN A 133 -54.47 24.75 -23.03
N GLY A 134 -53.99 24.43 -24.25
CA GLY A 134 -54.34 25.16 -25.47
C GLY A 134 -55.66 24.73 -26.10
N ASP A 135 -56.05 23.46 -25.94
CA ASP A 135 -57.21 22.86 -26.63
C ASP A 135 -58.55 22.99 -25.87
N SER A 136 -58.55 23.57 -24.66
CA SER A 136 -59.75 23.69 -23.81
C SER A 136 -60.39 25.10 -23.78
N CYS A 137 -60.03 25.98 -24.73
CA CYS A 137 -60.74 27.25 -24.94
C CYS A 137 -61.84 27.07 -26.01
N VAL A 138 -62.90 26.35 -25.66
CA VAL A 138 -64.18 26.48 -26.36
C VAL A 138 -65.01 27.47 -25.54
N SER A 139 -65.16 28.67 -26.08
CA SER A 139 -66.04 29.73 -25.57
C SER A 139 -67.43 29.19 -25.26
N GLN A 140 -67.97 29.54 -24.10
CA GLN A 140 -69.42 29.57 -23.83
C GLN A 140 -69.89 31.01 -23.85
#